data_AF-A0AAX6E3C4-F1
#
_entry.id   AF-A0AAX6E3C4-F1
#
_cell.length_a   1.000
_cell.length_b   1.000
_cell.length_c   1.000
_cell.angle_alpha   90.00
_cell.angle_beta   90.00
_cell.angle_gamma   90.00
#
_symmetry.space_group_name_H-M   'P 1'
#
loop_
_entity.id
_entity.type
_entity.pdbx_description
1 polymer ?
#
loop_
_entity_poly.entity_id
_entity_poly.type
_entity_poly.pdbx_seq_one_letter_code
_entity_poly.pdbx_strand_id
1 'polypeptide(L)'
;MAGGGGQTEEDLLMKSFMAEVSEVERDNEVLRILSCFKLNPFEHLNLPFDASADDVKRQYRKLSLLVHPDKCKHPQAKDAFGALAKAQQLLLDPQERDYVISQVNSAKEELRAKRKKELRKDNASKIKSLVDEGKYEQQYERSGEFQQQLKLKVREILTEQEWRRRKMQMRISEEEGRLKKDEEETKEMWKRKREHEEQWEGTRENRVSSWRDFMKGGKKAKKGETRPPKLKTEDPNKSYVQRPVKRA
;
A
#
# COMPACT_ATOMS: atom_id res chain seq x y z
N MET A 1 53.38 -11.81 52.52
CA MET A 1 52.84 -10.96 51.44
C MET A 1 51.92 -11.83 50.59
N ALA A 2 50.61 -11.71 50.75
CA ALA A 2 49.63 -12.41 49.91
C ALA A 2 48.37 -11.54 49.87
N GLY A 3 48.17 -10.79 48.79
CA GLY A 3 47.05 -9.86 48.68
C GLY A 3 46.76 -9.34 47.27
N GLY A 4 47.32 -9.96 46.21
CA GLY A 4 47.21 -9.43 44.84
C GLY A 4 46.39 -10.26 43.85
N GLY A 5 45.99 -11.50 44.17
CA GLY A 5 45.33 -12.41 43.22
C GLY A 5 43.81 -12.28 43.11
N GLY A 6 43.14 -11.86 44.20
CA GLY A 6 41.67 -11.77 44.25
C GLY A 6 41.09 -10.66 43.34
N GLN A 7 41.77 -9.51 43.27
CA GLN A 7 41.34 -8.39 42.43
C GLN A 7 41.35 -8.73 40.94
N THR A 8 42.28 -9.57 40.48
CA THR A 8 42.35 -9.97 39.06
C THR A 8 41.27 -10.98 38.68
N GLU A 9 40.89 -11.89 39.59
CA GLU A 9 39.79 -12.84 39.35
C GLU A 9 38.42 -12.14 39.42
N GLU A 10 38.22 -11.23 40.39
CA GLU A 10 37.03 -10.39 40.48
C GLU A 10 36.85 -9.48 39.26
N ASP A 11 37.94 -8.88 38.75
CA ASP A 11 37.92 -8.06 37.53
C ASP A 11 37.56 -8.88 36.27
N LEU A 12 38.05 -10.11 36.16
CA LEU A 12 37.73 -11.02 35.06
C LEU A 12 36.26 -11.48 35.13
N LEU A 13 35.78 -11.80 36.32
CA LEU A 13 34.38 -12.14 36.56
C LEU A 13 33.47 -10.96 36.21
N MET A 14 33.83 -9.74 36.63
CA MET A 14 33.10 -8.52 36.29
C MET A 14 33.05 -8.28 34.77
N LYS A 15 34.18 -8.45 34.07
CA LYS A 15 34.22 -8.32 32.59
C LYS A 15 33.35 -9.36 31.89
N SER A 16 33.38 -10.61 32.34
CA SER A 16 32.53 -11.68 31.80
C SER A 16 31.06 -11.37 32.03
N PHE A 17 30.68 -10.97 33.24
CA PHE A 17 29.32 -10.58 33.60
C PHE A 17 28.84 -9.39 32.76
N MET A 18 29.66 -8.34 32.59
CA MET A 18 29.31 -7.20 31.73
C MET A 18 29.15 -7.60 30.25
N ALA A 19 29.94 -8.54 29.75
CA ALA A 19 29.81 -9.05 28.39
C ALA A 19 28.50 -9.84 28.20
N GLU A 20 28.12 -10.65 29.19
CA GLU A 20 26.85 -11.40 29.22
C GLU A 20 25.64 -10.46 29.30
N VAL A 21 25.67 -9.48 30.20
CA VAL A 21 24.65 -8.41 30.28
C VAL A 21 24.50 -7.70 28.94
N SER A 22 25.62 -7.34 28.29
CA SER A 22 25.61 -6.70 26.98
C SER A 22 25.03 -7.59 25.86
N GLU A 23 25.20 -8.91 25.95
CA GLU A 23 24.61 -9.85 24.99
C GLU A 23 23.09 -9.94 25.18
N VAL A 24 22.63 -10.03 26.44
CA VAL A 24 21.20 -10.00 26.78
C VAL A 24 20.55 -8.68 26.36
N GLU A 25 21.24 -7.54 26.54
CA GLU A 25 20.77 -6.23 26.07
C GLU A 25 20.60 -6.19 24.55
N ARG A 26 21.53 -6.78 23.79
CA ARG A 26 21.43 -6.88 22.32
C ARG A 26 20.23 -7.71 21.90
N ASP A 27 20.04 -8.87 22.52
CA ASP A 27 18.93 -9.77 22.21
C ASP A 27 17.57 -9.12 22.55
N ASN A 28 17.47 -8.48 23.71
CA ASN A 28 16.28 -7.72 24.11
C ASN A 28 15.97 -6.60 23.12
N GLU A 29 16.99 -5.90 22.60
CA GLU A 29 16.79 -4.84 21.63
C GLU A 29 16.30 -5.39 20.27
N VAL A 30 16.83 -6.53 19.83
CA VAL A 30 16.35 -7.22 18.61
C VAL A 30 14.87 -7.57 18.75
N LEU A 31 14.47 -8.18 19.87
CA LEU A 31 13.08 -8.52 20.15
C LEU A 31 12.20 -7.27 20.24
N ARG A 32 12.67 -6.20 20.89
CA ARG A 32 11.96 -4.92 21.00
C ARG A 32 11.65 -4.36 19.61
N ILE A 33 12.65 -4.26 18.73
CA ILE A 33 12.48 -3.73 17.37
C ILE A 33 11.49 -4.56 16.56
N LEU A 34 11.58 -5.90 16.63
CA LEU A 34 10.69 -6.79 15.90
C LEU A 34 9.24 -6.76 16.43
N SER A 35 9.07 -6.48 17.73
CA SER A 35 7.76 -6.31 18.36
C SER A 35 7.10 -4.95 18.10
N CYS A 36 7.85 -3.97 17.58
CA CYS A 36 7.34 -2.64 17.31
C CYS A 36 6.29 -2.64 16.18
N PHE A 37 5.42 -1.64 16.22
CA PHE A 37 4.36 -1.56 15.23
C PHE A 37 4.92 -1.19 13.86
N LYS A 38 4.80 -2.10 12.88
CA LYS A 38 5.43 -2.03 11.54
C LYS A 38 5.18 -0.72 10.78
N LEU A 39 4.04 -0.06 11.01
CA LEU A 39 3.69 1.20 10.31
C LEU A 39 4.19 2.45 11.03
N ASN A 40 4.79 2.33 12.22
CA ASN A 40 5.31 3.46 12.99
C ASN A 40 6.85 3.45 13.03
N PRO A 41 7.53 4.24 12.17
CA PRO A 41 9.00 4.29 12.13
C PRO A 41 9.65 4.81 13.42
N PHE A 42 8.98 5.71 14.16
CA PHE A 42 9.54 6.29 15.38
C PHE A 42 9.70 5.26 16.50
N GLU A 43 8.78 4.30 16.60
CA GLU A 43 8.87 3.22 17.60
C GLU A 43 10.06 2.29 17.37
N HIS A 44 10.39 2.00 16.11
CA HIS A 44 11.55 1.15 15.78
C HIS A 44 12.85 1.80 16.26
N LEU A 45 13.00 3.12 16.10
CA LEU A 45 14.16 3.86 16.59
C LEU A 45 14.08 4.22 18.08
N ASN A 46 12.97 3.92 18.75
CA ASN A 46 12.69 4.35 20.11
C ASN A 46 12.83 5.88 20.30
N LEU A 47 12.30 6.64 19.34
CA LEU A 47 12.30 8.09 19.35
C LEU A 47 10.90 8.64 19.64
N PRO A 48 10.80 9.81 20.30
CA PRO A 48 9.55 10.53 20.39
C PRO A 48 9.19 11.14 19.02
N PHE A 49 7.92 11.47 18.82
CA PHE A 49 7.41 11.97 17.54
C PHE A 49 7.91 13.39 17.18
N ASP A 50 8.48 14.11 18.14
CA ASP A 50 9.10 15.42 17.98
C ASP A 50 10.62 15.37 17.70
N ALA A 51 11.21 14.17 17.66
CA ALA A 51 12.64 13.98 17.39
C ALA A 51 13.04 14.53 16.02
N SER A 52 14.16 15.26 15.93
CA SER A 52 14.65 15.84 14.68
C SER A 52 15.21 14.80 13.70
N ALA A 53 15.45 15.19 12.45
CA ALA A 53 16.12 14.32 11.47
C ALA A 53 17.54 13.93 11.90
N ASP A 54 18.22 14.77 12.68
CA ASP A 54 19.55 14.45 13.21
C ASP A 54 19.48 13.49 14.39
N ASP A 55 18.43 13.57 15.23
CA ASP A 55 18.16 12.56 16.26
C ASP A 55 17.94 11.18 15.64
N VAL A 56 17.19 11.11 14.54
CA VAL A 56 16.98 9.89 13.75
C VAL A 56 18.31 9.28 13.31
N LYS A 57 19.23 10.09 12.75
CA LYS A 57 20.55 9.61 12.32
C LYS A 57 21.40 9.13 13.50
N ARG A 58 21.45 9.89 14.60
CA ARG A 58 22.22 9.53 15.79
C ARG A 58 21.73 8.23 16.39
N GLN A 59 20.42 8.11 16.57
CA GLN A 59 19.80 6.95 17.17
C GLN A 59 19.92 5.71 16.30
N TYR A 60 19.74 5.85 14.98
CA TYR A 60 20.00 4.76 14.04
C TYR A 60 21.43 4.25 14.14
N ARG A 61 22.44 5.13 14.17
CA ARG A 61 23.85 4.70 14.33
C ARG A 61 24.07 3.92 15.62
N LYS A 62 23.47 4.35 16.73
CA LYS A 62 23.57 3.65 18.02
C LYS A 62 22.93 2.26 17.96
N LEU A 63 21.69 2.18 17.47
CA LEU A 63 20.94 0.91 17.43
C LEU A 63 21.50 -0.07 16.39
N SER A 64 21.87 0.42 15.21
CA SER A 64 22.44 -0.42 14.14
C SER A 64 23.74 -1.12 14.57
N LEU A 65 24.58 -0.47 15.38
CA LEU A 65 25.77 -1.10 15.95
C LEU A 65 25.43 -2.17 17.00
N LEU A 66 24.35 -1.94 17.77
CA LEU A 66 23.89 -2.85 18.81
C LEU A 66 23.30 -4.13 18.21
N VAL A 67 22.47 -4.00 17.18
CA VAL A 67 21.80 -5.14 16.52
C VAL A 67 22.47 -5.60 15.22
N HIS A 68 23.72 -5.19 14.98
CA HIS A 68 24.44 -5.58 13.78
C HIS A 68 24.59 -7.12 13.71
N PRO A 69 24.29 -7.78 12.57
CA PRO A 69 24.35 -9.24 12.47
C PRO A 69 25.73 -9.83 12.77
N ASP A 70 26.82 -9.08 12.54
CA ASP A 70 28.18 -9.55 12.89
C ASP A 70 28.51 -9.47 14.39
N LYS A 71 27.82 -8.60 15.15
CA LYS A 71 28.11 -8.35 16.59
C LYS A 71 27.06 -8.96 17.53
N CYS A 72 25.84 -9.13 17.04
CA CYS A 72 24.72 -9.73 17.76
C CYS A 72 24.53 -11.16 17.25
N LYS A 73 24.62 -12.15 18.15
CA LYS A 73 24.48 -13.57 17.79
C LYS A 73 23.02 -14.00 17.60
N HIS A 74 22.06 -13.10 17.84
CA HIS A 74 20.63 -13.40 17.72
C HIS A 74 20.26 -13.80 16.29
N PRO A 75 19.50 -14.90 16.08
CA PRO A 75 19.16 -15.39 14.74
C PRO A 75 18.38 -14.36 13.90
N GLN A 76 17.59 -13.51 14.56
CA GLN A 76 16.78 -12.47 13.91
C GLN A 76 17.46 -11.08 13.85
N ALA A 77 18.75 -10.97 14.17
CA ALA A 77 19.47 -9.69 14.14
C ALA A 77 19.40 -9.03 12.75
N LYS A 78 19.49 -9.81 11.68
CA LYS A 78 19.36 -9.34 10.29
C LYS A 78 17.99 -8.69 10.02
N ASP A 79 16.91 -9.29 10.52
CA ASP A 79 15.56 -8.79 10.32
C ASP A 79 15.34 -7.49 11.10
N ALA A 80 15.81 -7.43 12.35
CA ALA A 80 15.75 -6.22 13.17
C ALA A 80 16.57 -5.08 12.56
N PHE A 81 17.77 -5.37 12.05
CA PHE A 81 18.59 -4.40 11.34
C PHE A 81 17.88 -3.87 10.08
N GLY A 82 17.25 -4.76 9.30
CA GLY A 82 16.45 -4.36 8.14
C GLY A 82 15.26 -3.47 8.51
N ALA A 83 14.58 -3.77 9.61
CA ALA A 83 13.49 -2.94 10.12
C ALA A 83 13.97 -1.54 10.55
N LEU A 84 15.12 -1.44 11.24
CA LEU A 84 15.74 -0.16 11.58
C LEU A 84 16.12 0.65 10.35
N ALA A 85 16.73 0.02 9.34
CA ALA A 85 17.16 0.69 8.11
C ALA A 85 15.94 1.25 7.35
N LYS A 86 14.87 0.47 7.25
CA LYS A 86 13.60 0.93 6.66
C LYS A 86 12.99 2.09 7.43
N ALA A 87 12.98 2.01 8.77
CA ALA A 87 12.46 3.09 9.61
C ALA A 87 13.26 4.38 9.45
N GLN A 88 14.58 4.30 9.39
CA GLN A 88 15.45 5.45 9.13
C GLN A 88 15.17 6.06 7.75
N GLN A 89 15.07 5.24 6.70
CA GLN A 89 14.79 5.72 5.34
C GLN A 89 13.48 6.51 5.28
N LEU A 90 12.40 5.98 5.87
CA LEU A 90 11.10 6.64 5.93
C LEU A 90 11.13 7.96 6.71
N LEU A 91 11.94 8.04 7.77
CA LEU A 91 12.04 9.25 8.60
C LEU A 91 13.01 10.30 8.05
N LEU A 92 13.87 9.94 7.10
CA LEU A 92 14.75 10.84 6.38
C LEU A 92 14.11 11.40 5.11
N ASP A 93 13.15 10.70 4.52
CA ASP A 93 12.32 11.23 3.44
C ASP A 93 11.34 12.28 4.00
N PRO A 94 11.42 13.56 3.58
CA PRO A 94 10.53 14.60 4.06
C PRO A 94 9.05 14.29 3.84
N GLN A 95 8.68 13.69 2.70
CA GLN A 95 7.27 13.45 2.38
C GLN A 95 6.67 12.37 3.27
N GLU A 96 7.36 11.25 3.43
CA GLU A 96 6.92 10.16 4.31
C GLU A 96 6.95 10.57 5.78
N ARG A 97 7.97 11.32 6.19
CA ARG A 97 8.06 11.88 7.54
C ARG A 97 6.88 12.82 7.84
N ASP A 98 6.58 13.76 6.95
CA ASP A 98 5.48 14.69 7.11
C ASP A 98 4.13 13.97 7.12
N TYR A 99 3.98 12.92 6.30
CA TYR A 99 2.81 12.05 6.35
C TYR A 99 2.64 11.41 7.73
N VAL A 100 3.67 10.78 8.28
CA VAL A 100 3.59 10.16 9.62
C VAL A 100 3.32 11.22 10.70
N ILE A 101 3.98 12.37 10.65
CA ILE A 101 3.75 13.49 11.59
C ILE A 101 2.32 14.01 11.50
N SER A 102 1.74 14.11 10.30
CA SER A 102 0.35 14.52 10.11
C SER A 102 -0.61 13.58 10.82
N GLN A 103 -0.39 12.26 10.72
CA GLN A 103 -1.22 11.26 11.41
C GLN A 103 -1.05 11.34 12.94
N VAL A 104 0.16 11.62 13.41
CA VAL A 104 0.43 11.86 14.84
C VAL A 104 -0.30 13.10 15.33
N ASN A 105 -0.31 14.19 14.55
CA ASN A 105 -1.02 15.40 14.92
C ASN A 105 -2.54 15.18 14.96
N SER A 106 -3.11 14.47 13.99
CA SER A 106 -4.52 14.06 14.04
C SER A 106 -4.83 13.22 15.29
N ALA A 107 -3.96 12.27 15.65
CA ALA A 107 -4.10 11.49 16.88
C ALA A 107 -4.08 12.37 18.14
N LYS A 108 -3.15 13.34 18.21
CA LYS A 108 -3.07 14.30 19.33
C LYS A 108 -4.35 15.15 19.42
N GLU A 109 -4.85 15.66 18.31
CA GLU A 109 -6.06 16.48 18.28
C GLU A 109 -7.31 15.70 18.72
N GLU A 110 -7.45 14.44 18.28
CA GLU A 110 -8.55 13.58 18.72
C GLU A 110 -8.51 13.32 20.24
N LEU A 111 -7.31 13.07 20.80
CA LEU A 111 -7.14 12.89 22.24
C LEU A 111 -7.45 14.18 23.03
N ARG A 112 -6.96 15.33 22.56
CA ARG A 112 -7.30 16.65 23.14
C ARG A 112 -8.81 16.89 23.10
N ALA A 113 -9.46 16.62 21.98
CA ALA A 113 -10.90 16.77 21.83
C ALA A 113 -11.69 15.84 22.78
N LYS A 114 -11.24 14.59 22.94
CA LYS A 114 -11.83 13.64 23.90
C LYS A 114 -11.68 14.15 25.34
N ARG A 115 -10.48 14.58 25.72
CA ARG A 115 -10.22 15.12 27.07
C ARG A 115 -11.05 16.37 27.36
N LYS A 116 -11.16 17.29 26.39
CA LYS A 116 -12.01 18.49 26.51
C LYS A 116 -13.49 18.14 26.71
N LYS A 117 -13.98 17.08 26.07
CA LYS A 117 -15.36 16.59 26.27
C LYS A 117 -15.57 15.99 27.66
N GLU A 118 -14.59 15.25 28.19
CA GLU A 118 -14.62 14.72 29.56
C GLU A 118 -14.65 15.85 30.60
N LEU A 119 -13.73 16.83 30.47
CA LEU A 119 -13.69 17.99 31.36
C LEU A 119 -14.95 18.86 31.29
N ARG A 120 -15.66 18.87 30.15
CA ARG A 120 -16.96 19.56 30.04
C ARG A 120 -18.07 18.89 30.84
N LYS A 121 -17.98 17.58 31.10
CA LYS A 121 -18.97 16.85 31.92
C LYS A 121 -18.78 17.14 33.41
N ASP A 122 -17.53 17.33 33.83
CA ASP A 122 -17.18 17.61 35.22
C ASP A 122 -16.95 19.11 35.46
N ASN A 123 -17.97 19.83 35.93
CA ASN A 123 -17.89 21.28 36.19
C ASN A 123 -16.73 21.67 37.13
N ALA A 124 -16.38 20.84 38.11
CA ALA A 124 -15.25 21.07 39.02
C ALA A 124 -13.89 21.03 38.30
N SER A 125 -13.71 20.04 37.41
CA SER A 125 -12.49 19.88 36.61
C SER A 125 -12.35 20.97 35.54
N LYS A 126 -13.49 21.46 35.01
CA LYS A 126 -13.54 22.61 34.11
C LYS A 126 -13.03 23.88 34.77
N ILE A 127 -13.51 24.19 35.99
CA ILE A 127 -13.06 25.37 36.74
C ILE A 127 -11.57 25.26 37.07
N LYS A 128 -11.08 24.10 37.51
CA LYS A 128 -9.65 23.89 37.78
C LYS A 128 -8.76 24.06 36.55
N SER A 129 -9.22 23.61 35.37
CA SER A 129 -8.48 23.78 34.10
C SER A 129 -8.45 25.22 33.59
N LEU A 130 -9.51 26.01 33.84
CA LEU A 130 -9.62 27.40 33.42
C LEU A 130 -8.73 28.33 34.26
N VAL A 131 -8.53 27.98 35.53
CA VAL A 131 -7.70 28.75 36.48
C VAL A 131 -6.21 28.65 36.15
N ASP A 132 -5.77 27.56 35.50
CA ASP A 132 -4.34 27.24 35.32
C ASP A 132 -3.79 27.54 33.92
N GLU A 133 -4.48 28.39 33.13
CA GLU A 133 -4.05 28.95 31.83
C GLU A 133 -3.33 27.97 30.88
N GLY A 134 -3.83 26.73 30.75
CA GLY A 134 -3.25 25.74 29.83
C GLY A 134 -1.98 25.03 30.34
N LYS A 135 -1.43 25.39 31.51
CA LYS A 135 -0.30 24.68 32.14
C LYS A 135 -0.67 23.24 32.50
N TYR A 136 -1.90 23.02 32.96
CA TYR A 136 -2.42 21.69 33.29
C TYR A 136 -2.50 20.78 32.05
N GLU A 137 -2.85 21.34 30.89
CA GLU A 137 -2.93 20.59 29.63
C GLU A 137 -1.53 20.20 29.14
N GLN A 138 -0.56 21.11 29.22
CA GLN A 138 0.85 20.81 28.88
C GLN A 138 1.47 19.75 29.80
N GLN A 139 1.15 19.78 31.11
CA GLN A 139 1.59 18.76 32.05
C GLN A 139 0.97 17.40 31.73
N TYR A 140 -0.31 17.37 31.39
CA TYR A 140 -0.99 16.14 30.98
C TYR A 140 -0.40 15.58 29.68
N GLU A 141 -0.09 16.40 28.68
CA GLU A 141 0.54 15.95 27.44
C GLU A 141 1.95 15.38 27.65
N ARG A 142 2.65 15.85 28.67
CA ARG A 142 3.94 15.32 29.09
C ARG A 142 3.83 14.07 29.96
N SER A 143 2.64 13.76 30.47
CA SER A 143 2.42 12.58 31.30
C SER A 143 2.65 11.29 30.52
N GLY A 144 3.15 10.26 31.20
CA GLY A 144 3.35 8.94 30.60
C GLY A 144 2.05 8.32 30.08
N GLU A 145 0.93 8.60 30.76
CA GLU A 145 -0.40 8.13 30.36
C GLU A 145 -0.80 8.70 29.00
N PHE A 146 -0.64 10.01 28.79
CA PHE A 146 -0.95 10.64 27.52
C PHE A 146 -0.05 10.12 26.40
N GLN A 147 1.24 9.95 26.66
CA GLN A 147 2.17 9.38 25.66
C GLN A 147 1.79 7.95 25.27
N GLN A 148 1.34 7.12 26.22
CA GLN A 148 0.84 5.77 25.94
C GLN A 148 -0.47 5.81 25.13
N GLN A 149 -1.42 6.65 25.53
CA GLN A 149 -2.67 6.84 24.77
C GLN A 149 -2.40 7.36 23.36
N LEU A 150 -1.45 8.28 23.20
CA LEU A 150 -1.03 8.80 21.92
C LEU A 150 -0.43 7.70 21.05
N LYS A 151 0.48 6.88 21.59
CA LYS A 151 1.05 5.73 20.85
C LYS A 151 -0.05 4.78 20.37
N LEU A 152 -0.99 4.41 21.24
CA LEU A 152 -2.12 3.55 20.86
C LEU A 152 -3.00 4.18 19.78
N LYS A 153 -3.31 5.47 19.92
CA LYS A 153 -4.16 6.18 18.96
C LYS A 153 -3.48 6.36 17.60
N VAL A 154 -2.17 6.63 17.59
CA VAL A 154 -1.36 6.66 16.36
C VAL A 154 -1.37 5.31 15.66
N ARG A 155 -1.22 4.21 16.41
CA ARG A 155 -1.30 2.85 15.84
C ARG A 155 -2.67 2.58 15.21
N GLU A 156 -3.76 2.99 15.86
CA GLU A 156 -5.12 2.87 15.31
C GLU A 156 -5.25 3.63 13.99
N ILE A 157 -4.91 4.92 13.97
CA ILE A 157 -5.02 5.77 12.78
C ILE A 157 -4.16 5.23 11.64
N LEU A 158 -2.90 4.87 11.91
CA LEU A 158 -2.00 4.33 10.88
C LEU A 158 -2.54 3.01 10.30
N THR A 159 -3.11 2.13 11.13
CA THR A 159 -3.74 0.88 10.67
C THR A 159 -4.91 1.18 9.74
N GLU A 160 -5.77 2.13 10.12
CA GLU A 160 -6.94 2.49 9.34
C GLU A 160 -6.56 3.14 8.00
N GLN A 161 -5.57 4.03 7.99
CA GLN A 161 -5.10 4.66 6.76
C GLN A 161 -4.43 3.66 5.82
N GLU A 162 -3.62 2.74 6.34
CA GLU A 162 -3.01 1.68 5.54
C GLU A 162 -4.07 0.76 4.93
N TRP A 163 -5.11 0.41 5.70
CA TRP A 163 -6.26 -0.33 5.18
C TRP A 163 -6.98 0.42 4.06
N ARG A 164 -7.25 1.72 4.25
CA ARG A 164 -7.86 2.58 3.22
C ARG A 164 -7.00 2.68 1.96
N ARG A 165 -5.68 2.83 2.11
CA ARG A 165 -4.70 2.87 1.01
C ARG A 165 -4.74 1.57 0.21
N ARG A 166 -4.65 0.41 0.87
CA ARG A 166 -4.72 -0.91 0.21
C ARG A 166 -6.06 -1.13 -0.49
N LYS A 167 -7.17 -0.77 0.16
CA LYS A 167 -8.50 -0.86 -0.44
C LYS A 167 -8.67 0.05 -1.66
N MET A 168 -8.08 1.23 -1.65
CA MET A 168 -8.05 2.11 -2.81
C MET A 168 -7.21 1.52 -3.94
N GLN A 169 -6.01 1.01 -3.63
CA GLN A 169 -5.12 0.40 -4.61
C GLN A 169 -5.75 -0.83 -5.29
N MET A 170 -6.46 -1.67 -4.53
CA MET A 170 -7.22 -2.80 -5.07
C MET A 170 -8.27 -2.34 -6.10
N ARG A 171 -9.02 -1.27 -5.80
CA ARG A 171 -10.04 -0.72 -6.71
C ARG A 171 -9.42 -0.15 -7.99
N ILE A 172 -8.33 0.59 -7.86
CA ILE A 172 -7.61 1.15 -9.03
C ILE A 172 -7.11 0.01 -9.92
N SER A 173 -6.48 -1.03 -9.34
CA SER A 173 -5.99 -2.17 -10.12
C SER A 173 -7.12 -2.94 -10.82
N GLU A 174 -8.30 -3.05 -10.20
CA GLU A 174 -9.47 -3.66 -10.81
C GLU A 174 -9.98 -2.81 -11.99
N GLU A 175 -10.07 -1.49 -11.83
CA GLU A 175 -10.46 -0.56 -12.91
C GLU A 175 -9.46 -0.56 -14.06
N GLU A 176 -8.15 -0.54 -13.78
CA GLU A 176 -7.09 -0.66 -14.79
C GLU A 176 -7.17 -1.99 -15.53
N GLY A 177 -7.48 -3.08 -14.82
CA GLY A 177 -7.68 -4.40 -15.43
C GLY A 177 -8.88 -4.43 -16.36
N ARG A 178 -9.99 -3.80 -15.98
CA ARG A 178 -11.18 -3.66 -16.84
C ARG A 178 -10.88 -2.83 -18.08
N LEU A 179 -10.23 -1.69 -17.92
CA LEU A 179 -9.86 -0.82 -19.05
C LEU A 179 -8.93 -1.54 -20.04
N LYS A 180 -7.94 -2.28 -19.53
CA LYS A 180 -7.04 -3.07 -20.37
C LYS A 180 -7.78 -4.15 -21.15
N LYS A 181 -8.76 -4.81 -20.53
CA LYS A 181 -9.60 -5.80 -21.20
C LYS A 181 -10.43 -5.17 -22.33
N ASP A 182 -11.06 -4.03 -22.08
CA ASP A 182 -11.82 -3.29 -23.09
C ASP A 182 -10.91 -2.82 -24.24
N GLU A 183 -9.68 -2.40 -23.94
CA GLU A 183 -8.66 -2.08 -24.96
C GLU A 183 -8.26 -3.30 -25.79
N GLU A 184 -8.09 -4.47 -25.18
CA GLU A 184 -7.75 -5.71 -25.89
C GLU A 184 -8.92 -6.16 -26.77
N GLU A 185 -10.16 -6.14 -26.26
CA GLU A 185 -11.37 -6.48 -27.00
C GLU A 185 -11.57 -5.53 -28.20
N THR A 186 -11.35 -4.23 -28.03
CA THR A 186 -11.43 -3.27 -29.14
C THR A 186 -10.33 -3.51 -30.17
N LYS A 187 -9.07 -3.73 -29.75
CA LYS A 187 -7.96 -4.08 -30.65
C LYS A 187 -8.26 -5.36 -31.44
N GLU A 188 -8.81 -6.39 -30.78
CA GLU A 188 -9.25 -7.61 -31.44
C GLU A 188 -10.39 -7.37 -32.43
N MET A 189 -11.38 -6.55 -32.07
CA MET A 189 -12.47 -6.19 -32.98
C MET A 189 -11.95 -5.48 -34.24
N TRP A 190 -11.04 -4.51 -34.08
CA TRP A 190 -10.42 -3.83 -35.22
C TRP A 190 -9.58 -4.78 -36.06
N LYS A 191 -8.87 -5.72 -35.43
CA LYS A 191 -8.10 -6.76 -36.12
C LYS A 191 -9.02 -7.69 -36.92
N ARG A 192 -10.09 -8.22 -36.31
CA ARG A 192 -11.10 -9.05 -37.01
C ARG A 192 -11.76 -8.30 -38.15
N LYS A 193 -12.08 -7.02 -37.95
CA LYS A 193 -12.68 -6.16 -38.99
C LYS A 193 -11.72 -5.98 -40.18
N ARG A 194 -10.43 -5.73 -39.90
CA ARG A 194 -9.39 -5.60 -40.93
C ARG A 194 -9.20 -6.91 -41.69
N GLU A 195 -9.06 -8.03 -40.98
CA GLU A 195 -8.93 -9.37 -41.58
C GLU A 195 -10.15 -9.72 -42.46
N HIS A 196 -11.37 -9.42 -42.00
CA HIS A 196 -12.58 -9.60 -42.79
C HIS A 196 -12.61 -8.71 -44.03
N GLU A 197 -12.18 -7.44 -43.93
CA GLU A 197 -12.09 -6.52 -45.06
C GLU A 197 -11.04 -6.97 -46.09
N GLU A 198 -9.87 -7.43 -45.65
CA GLU A 198 -8.84 -8.04 -46.49
C GLU A 198 -9.36 -9.30 -47.21
N GLN A 199 -10.07 -10.19 -46.50
CA GLN A 199 -10.71 -11.37 -47.12
C GLN A 199 -11.79 -10.98 -48.12
N TRP A 200 -12.60 -9.96 -47.81
CA TRP A 200 -13.63 -9.44 -48.72
C TRP A 200 -13.00 -8.85 -49.99
N GLU A 201 -11.99 -8.00 -49.87
CA GLU A 201 -11.27 -7.44 -51.02
C GLU A 201 -10.52 -8.53 -51.80
N GLY A 202 -9.93 -9.53 -51.13
CA GLY A 202 -9.30 -10.68 -51.80
C GLY A 202 -10.27 -11.48 -52.67
N THR A 203 -11.54 -11.58 -52.28
CA THR A 203 -12.59 -12.21 -53.11
C THR A 203 -13.18 -11.28 -54.17
N ARG A 204 -12.74 -10.01 -54.26
CA ARG A 204 -13.30 -9.01 -55.18
C ARG A 204 -13.18 -9.43 -56.63
N GLU A 205 -12.03 -9.92 -57.08
CA GLU A 205 -11.87 -10.33 -58.48
C GLU A 205 -12.80 -11.48 -58.85
N ASN A 206 -12.92 -12.48 -57.97
CA ASN A 206 -13.85 -13.59 -58.16
C ASN A 206 -15.32 -13.11 -58.22
N ARG A 207 -15.71 -12.18 -57.32
CA ARG A 207 -17.05 -11.59 -57.31
C ARG A 207 -17.32 -10.74 -58.55
N VAL A 208 -16.35 -9.92 -58.97
CA VAL A 208 -16.43 -9.08 -60.18
C VAL A 208 -16.45 -9.94 -61.44
N SER A 209 -15.65 -11.01 -61.51
CA SER A 209 -15.67 -11.96 -62.63
C SER A 209 -17.03 -12.66 -62.71
N SER A 210 -17.53 -13.22 -61.60
CA SER A 210 -18.85 -13.84 -61.55
C SER A 210 -19.97 -12.87 -62.00
N TRP A 211 -19.90 -11.60 -61.61
CA TRP A 211 -20.84 -10.58 -62.05
C TRP A 211 -20.70 -10.22 -63.55
N ARG A 212 -19.46 -10.12 -64.06
CA ARG A 212 -19.18 -9.93 -65.50
C ARG A 212 -19.68 -11.10 -66.33
N ASP A 213 -19.52 -12.32 -65.85
CA ASP A 213 -19.99 -13.54 -66.51
C ASP A 213 -21.52 -13.62 -66.51
N PHE A 214 -22.18 -13.23 -65.41
CA PHE A 214 -23.63 -13.07 -65.37
C PHE A 214 -24.14 -12.04 -66.39
N MET A 215 -23.47 -10.88 -66.51
CA MET A 215 -23.82 -9.85 -67.50
C MET A 215 -23.55 -10.30 -68.95
N LYS A 216 -22.46 -11.05 -69.20
CA LYS A 216 -22.17 -11.66 -70.51
C LYS A 216 -23.14 -12.79 -70.86
N GLY A 217 -23.71 -13.47 -69.87
CA GLY A 217 -24.75 -14.49 -70.01
C GLY A 217 -26.11 -13.98 -70.52
N GLY A 218 -26.24 -12.68 -70.82
CA GLY A 218 -27.47 -12.05 -71.32
C GLY A 218 -28.01 -12.54 -72.67
N LYS A 219 -27.42 -13.55 -73.33
CA LYS A 219 -27.99 -14.20 -74.51
C LYS A 219 -27.75 -15.71 -74.52
N LYS A 220 -28.59 -16.44 -73.77
CA LYS A 220 -29.11 -17.81 -73.97
C LYS A 220 -29.10 -18.58 -72.65
N ALA A 221 -30.26 -18.64 -71.98
CA ALA A 221 -30.57 -19.74 -71.08
C ALA A 221 -32.01 -20.20 -71.32
N LYS A 222 -32.14 -21.47 -71.66
CA LYS A 222 -33.40 -22.21 -71.81
C LYS A 222 -34.25 -22.09 -70.55
N LYS A 223 -35.57 -22.06 -70.77
CA LYS A 223 -36.65 -22.21 -69.79
C LYS A 223 -36.40 -23.42 -68.87
N GLY A 224 -35.97 -23.15 -67.64
CA GLY A 224 -35.90 -24.08 -66.52
C GLY A 224 -36.17 -23.29 -65.24
N GLU A 225 -37.11 -23.77 -64.42
CA GLU A 225 -37.67 -23.06 -63.27
C GLU A 225 -36.62 -22.41 -62.35
N THR A 226 -36.70 -21.09 -62.20
CA THR A 226 -35.94 -20.34 -61.20
C THR A 226 -36.54 -20.61 -59.81
N ARG A 227 -36.01 -21.60 -59.08
CA ARG A 227 -36.23 -21.67 -57.64
C ARG A 227 -35.40 -20.57 -56.97
N PRO A 228 -36.01 -19.64 -56.21
CA PRO A 228 -35.25 -18.62 -55.52
C PRO A 228 -34.28 -19.28 -54.54
N PRO A 229 -33.02 -18.78 -54.44
CA PRO A 229 -32.07 -19.26 -53.44
C PRO A 229 -32.71 -19.19 -52.05
N LYS A 230 -32.60 -20.27 -51.26
CA LYS A 230 -33.08 -20.26 -49.87
C LYS A 230 -32.39 -19.11 -49.14
N LEU A 231 -33.20 -18.16 -48.67
CA LEU A 231 -32.76 -17.06 -47.83
C LEU A 231 -32.05 -17.67 -46.62
N LYS A 232 -30.73 -17.50 -46.51
CA LYS A 232 -30.01 -17.85 -45.28
C LYS A 232 -30.42 -16.80 -44.25
N THR A 233 -31.47 -17.10 -43.50
CA THR A 233 -32.07 -16.21 -42.49
C THR A 233 -31.18 -16.03 -41.26
N GLU A 234 -30.12 -16.83 -41.12
CA GLU A 234 -29.22 -16.78 -39.97
C GLU A 234 -27.78 -16.78 -40.47
N ASP A 235 -27.26 -15.59 -40.75
CA ASP A 235 -25.83 -15.33 -40.92
C ASP A 235 -25.40 -14.54 -39.67
N PRO A 236 -24.78 -15.19 -38.66
CA PRO A 236 -24.42 -14.55 -37.39
C PRO A 236 -23.51 -13.32 -37.53
N ASN A 237 -22.86 -13.16 -38.69
CA ASN A 237 -21.96 -12.04 -39.01
C ASN A 237 -22.62 -10.90 -39.82
N LYS A 238 -23.94 -10.94 -40.10
CA LYS A 238 -24.64 -9.82 -40.76
C LYS A 238 -25.64 -9.19 -39.80
N SER A 239 -25.28 -8.04 -39.21
CA SER A 239 -26.13 -7.23 -38.34
C SER A 239 -27.23 -6.44 -39.08
N TYR A 240 -27.76 -6.94 -40.21
CA TYR A 240 -28.81 -6.23 -40.92
C TYR A 240 -30.19 -6.69 -40.41
N VAL A 241 -30.66 -6.01 -39.36
CA VAL A 241 -32.02 -6.14 -38.84
C VAL A 241 -32.99 -5.65 -39.93
N GLN A 242 -33.62 -6.58 -40.67
CA GLN A 242 -34.76 -6.21 -41.50
C GLN A 242 -35.94 -5.83 -40.60
N ARG A 243 -36.30 -4.55 -40.60
CA ARG A 243 -37.54 -4.08 -39.95
C ARG A 243 -38.75 -4.71 -40.65
N PRO A 244 -39.76 -5.22 -39.91
CA PRO A 244 -40.92 -5.83 -40.52
C PRO A 244 -41.74 -4.75 -41.25
N VAL A 245 -41.94 -4.95 -42.55
CA VAL A 245 -42.80 -4.08 -43.38
C VAL A 245 -44.24 -4.47 -43.09
N LYS A 246 -44.98 -3.64 -42.35
CA LYS A 246 -46.43 -3.82 -42.18
C LYS A 246 -47.10 -3.66 -43.55
N ARG A 247 -47.80 -4.70 -44.01
CA ARG A 247 -48.68 -4.61 -45.17
C ARG A 247 -50.06 -4.12 -44.73
N ALA A 248 -50.58 -3.14 -45.48
CA ALA A 248 -51.94 -2.63 -45.39
C ALA A 248 -52.95 -3.65 -45.96
#